data_AF-A0A7U6QNX1-F1
#
_entry.id   AF-A0A7U6QNX1-F1
#
_cell.length_a   1.000
_cell.length_b   1.000
_cell.length_c   1.000
_cell.angle_alpha   90.00
_cell.angle_beta   90.00
_cell.angle_gamma   90.00
#
_symmetry.space_group_name_H-M   'P 1'
#
loop_
_entity.id
_entity.type
_entity.pdbx_description
1 polymer ?
#
loop_
_entity_poly.entity_id
_entity_poly.type
_entity_poly.pdbx_seq_one_letter_code
_entity_poly.pdbx_strand_id
1 'polypeptide(L)'
;MANVKQLMLRDDIIAAVKDGDFHIYGVYTLSEALTLMTGLPIDTMNKKGRYRKDTLFGKVLNRLMLWDENQDGDDEVDDKSQKRKKKKRKAKRQKKRTK
;
A
#
# COMPACT_ATOMS: atom_id res chain seq x y z
N MET A 1 -25.75 -9.78 8.93
CA MET A 1 -26.10 -8.57 8.15
C MET A 1 -27.00 -7.69 9.01
N ALA A 2 -26.40 -6.72 9.69
CA ALA A 2 -27.12 -5.89 10.67
C ALA A 2 -28.11 -4.91 9.99
N ASN A 3 -27.72 -4.32 8.86
CA ASN A 3 -28.45 -3.17 8.30
C ASN A 3 -29.32 -3.51 7.09
N VAL A 4 -29.19 -4.71 6.52
CA VAL A 4 -29.93 -5.10 5.30
C VAL A 4 -31.44 -5.09 5.53
N LYS A 5 -31.90 -5.53 6.71
CA LYS A 5 -33.32 -5.53 7.06
C LYS A 5 -33.89 -4.14 7.36
N GLN A 6 -33.02 -3.15 7.57
CA GLN A 6 -33.37 -1.76 7.88
C GLN A 6 -33.21 -0.85 6.65
N LEU A 7 -32.83 -1.41 5.50
CA LEU A 7 -32.50 -0.65 4.31
C LEU A 7 -33.78 -0.18 3.61
N MET A 8 -34.13 1.09 3.83
CA MET A 8 -35.18 1.79 3.08
C MET A 8 -34.50 2.72 2.08
N LEU A 9 -34.62 2.39 0.80
CA LEU A 9 -34.03 3.16 -0.29
C LEU A 9 -35.06 4.13 -0.88
N ARG A 10 -34.58 5.29 -1.31
CA ARG A 10 -35.38 6.23 -2.09
C ARG A 10 -35.52 5.73 -3.53
N ASP A 11 -36.62 6.10 -4.18
CA ASP A 11 -36.97 5.61 -5.53
C ASP A 11 -35.90 5.92 -6.60
N ASP A 12 -35.20 7.06 -6.49
CA ASP A 12 -34.08 7.44 -7.36
C ASP A 12 -32.90 6.46 -7.26
N ILE A 13 -32.57 6.02 -6.06
CA ILE A 13 -31.54 5.01 -5.81
C ILE A 13 -31.99 3.64 -6.34
N ILE A 14 -33.27 3.30 -6.18
CA ILE A 14 -33.81 2.04 -6.72
C ILE A 14 -33.72 2.03 -8.25
N ALA A 15 -34.05 3.14 -8.92
CA ALA A 15 -33.91 3.27 -10.36
C ALA A 15 -32.45 3.13 -10.80
N ALA A 16 -31.53 3.86 -10.17
CA ALA A 16 -30.09 3.78 -10.49
C ALA A 16 -29.51 2.37 -10.28
N VAL A 17 -29.99 1.62 -9.29
CA VAL A 17 -29.59 0.21 -9.09
C VAL A 17 -30.14 -0.69 -10.20
N LYS A 18 -31.38 -0.47 -10.65
CA LYS A 18 -31.98 -1.24 -11.78
C LYS A 18 -31.26 -0.97 -13.09
N ASP A 19 -30.84 0.27 -13.31
CA ASP A 19 -30.14 0.70 -14.53
C ASP A 19 -28.65 0.33 -14.51
N GLY A 20 -28.14 -0.12 -13.36
CA GLY A 20 -26.75 -0.57 -13.20
C GLY A 20 -25.75 0.55 -12.91
N ASP A 21 -26.21 1.79 -12.76
CA ASP A 21 -25.38 2.96 -12.44
C ASP A 21 -24.97 3.00 -10.95
N PHE A 22 -25.66 2.24 -10.11
CA PHE A 22 -25.39 2.17 -8.67
C PHE A 22 -25.38 0.74 -8.14
N HIS A 23 -24.48 0.45 -7.20
CA HIS A 23 -24.34 -0.88 -6.60
C HIS A 23 -24.27 -0.80 -5.07
N ILE A 24 -25.04 -1.67 -4.41
CA ILE A 24 -25.07 -1.78 -2.95
C ILE A 24 -24.64 -3.19 -2.57
N TYR A 25 -23.61 -3.30 -1.73
CA TYR A 25 -23.08 -4.58 -1.25
C TYR A 25 -23.27 -4.70 0.25
N GLY A 26 -24.01 -5.71 0.70
CA GLY A 26 -24.08 -6.10 2.10
C GLY A 26 -22.94 -7.06 2.43
N VAL A 27 -22.11 -6.72 3.42
CA VAL A 27 -20.99 -7.56 3.88
C VAL A 27 -21.15 -7.93 5.35
N TYR A 28 -20.57 -9.07 5.74
CA TYR A 28 -20.49 -9.55 7.12
C TYR A 28 -19.13 -9.28 7.75
N THR A 29 -18.07 -9.32 6.95
CA THR A 29 -16.69 -9.18 7.44
C THR A 29 -15.95 -8.09 6.69
N LEU A 30 -14.95 -7.48 7.35
CA LEU A 30 -14.04 -6.53 6.71
C LEU A 30 -13.34 -7.16 5.50
N SER A 31 -13.03 -8.44 5.56
CA SER A 31 -12.40 -9.17 4.46
C SER A 31 -13.26 -9.16 3.20
N GLU A 32 -14.57 -9.42 3.32
CA GLU A 32 -15.48 -9.34 2.17
C GLU A 32 -15.48 -7.96 1.52
N ALA A 33 -15.52 -6.89 2.34
CA ALA A 33 -15.48 -5.51 1.84
C ALA A 33 -14.17 -5.21 1.08
N LEU A 34 -13.04 -5.61 1.65
CA LEU A 34 -11.72 -5.40 1.06
C LEU A 34 -11.56 -6.19 -0.25
N THR A 35 -12.09 -7.41 -0.34
CA THR A 35 -12.09 -8.18 -1.60
C THR A 35 -12.95 -7.51 -2.67
N LEU A 36 -14.14 -7.01 -2.33
CA LEU A 36 -14.99 -6.27 -3.26
C LEU A 36 -14.32 -4.99 -3.77
N MET A 37 -13.64 -4.24 -2.90
CA MET A 37 -12.98 -2.98 -3.28
C MET A 37 -11.69 -3.18 -4.08
N THR A 38 -10.92 -4.21 -3.77
CA THR A 38 -9.59 -4.43 -4.37
C THR A 38 -9.62 -5.39 -5.56
N GLY A 39 -10.68 -6.19 -5.69
CA GLY A 39 -10.73 -7.30 -6.66
C GLY A 39 -9.73 -8.42 -6.37
N LEU A 40 -9.03 -8.37 -5.23
CA LEU A 40 -8.02 -9.34 -4.84
C LEU A 40 -8.56 -10.28 -3.77
N PRO A 41 -8.19 -11.58 -3.83
CA PRO A 41 -8.50 -12.50 -2.76
C PRO A 41 -7.76 -12.06 -1.49
N ILE A 42 -8.49 -12.10 -0.37
CA ILE A 42 -7.90 -12.05 0.96
C ILE A 42 -7.72 -13.48 1.39
N ASP A 43 -6.47 -13.89 1.51
CA ASP A 43 -6.13 -15.27 1.83
C ASP A 43 -5.78 -15.42 3.30
N THR A 44 -5.98 -16.63 3.79
CA THR A 44 -5.55 -17.03 5.12
C THR A 44 -4.12 -17.54 5.05
N MET A 45 -3.38 -17.47 6.16
CA MET A 45 -2.05 -18.09 6.20
C MET A 45 -2.17 -19.59 5.96
N ASN A 46 -1.28 -20.14 5.13
CA ASN A 46 -1.16 -21.58 5.00
C ASN A 46 -0.61 -22.22 6.30
N LYS A 47 -0.55 -23.56 6.34
CA LYS A 47 0.01 -24.32 7.48
C LYS A 47 1.45 -23.94 7.84
N LYS A 48 2.17 -23.22 6.98
CA LYS A 48 3.54 -22.72 7.18
C LYS A 48 3.57 -21.24 7.58
N GLY A 49 2.43 -20.64 7.94
CA GLY A 49 2.34 -19.24 8.39
C GLY A 49 2.57 -18.20 7.29
N ARG A 50 2.38 -18.56 6.00
CA ARG A 50 2.62 -17.64 4.88
C ARG A 50 1.35 -17.36 4.07
N TYR A 51 1.16 -16.10 3.70
CA TYR A 51 0.18 -15.68 2.70
C TYR A 51 0.69 -15.95 1.28
N ARG A 52 -0.20 -16.25 0.33
CA ARG A 52 0.17 -16.30 -1.09
C ARG A 52 0.47 -14.89 -1.61
N LYS A 53 1.47 -14.77 -2.49
CA LYS A 53 1.98 -13.47 -2.99
C LYS A 53 0.97 -12.66 -3.81
N ASP A 54 0.02 -13.34 -4.45
CA ASP A 54 -1.01 -12.76 -5.31
C ASP A 54 -2.21 -12.18 -4.53
N THR A 55 -2.23 -12.37 -3.22
CA THR A 55 -3.34 -11.97 -2.34
C THR A 55 -3.09 -10.57 -1.77
N LEU A 56 -4.15 -9.91 -1.30
CA LEU A 56 -4.03 -8.58 -0.69
C LEU A 56 -3.06 -8.60 0.51
N PHE A 57 -3.22 -9.55 1.43
CA PHE A 57 -2.35 -9.67 2.61
C PHE A 57 -0.92 -10.04 2.27
N GLY A 58 -0.69 -10.87 1.23
CA GLY A 58 0.65 -11.12 0.72
C GLY A 58 1.35 -9.86 0.23
N LYS A 59 0.63 -8.98 -0.49
CA LYS A 59 1.16 -7.69 -0.96
C LYS A 59 1.43 -6.72 0.18
N VAL A 60 0.53 -6.64 1.16
CA VAL A 60 0.70 -5.79 2.35
C VAL A 60 1.92 -6.22 3.15
N LEU A 61 2.06 -7.52 3.43
CA LEU A 61 3.21 -8.05 4.17
C LEU A 61 4.53 -7.76 3.44
N ASN A 62 4.56 -7.96 2.12
CA ASN A 62 5.74 -7.64 1.32
C ASN A 62 6.10 -6.15 1.38
N ARG A 63 5.10 -5.26 1.41
CA ARG A 63 5.32 -3.83 1.56
C ARG A 63 5.85 -3.47 2.95
N LEU A 64 5.35 -4.11 4.00
CA LEU A 64 5.83 -3.94 5.37
C LEU A 64 7.28 -4.42 5.52
N MET A 65 7.62 -5.58 4.97
CA MET A 65 9.01 -6.10 4.96
C MET A 65 9.97 -5.16 4.23
N LEU A 66 9.52 -4.59 3.09
CA LEU A 66 10.31 -3.59 2.37
C LEU A 66 10.52 -2.33 3.22
N TRP A 67 9.53 -1.91 4.02
CA TRP A 67 9.71 -0.77 4.91
C TRP A 67 10.69 -1.06 6.04
N ASP A 68 10.59 -2.25 6.64
CA ASP A 68 11.51 -2.73 7.68
C ASP A 68 12.97 -2.76 7.18
N GLU A 69 13.22 -3.34 6.01
CA GLU A 69 14.55 -3.39 5.38
C GLU A 69 15.10 -1.99 5.04
N ASN A 70 14.22 -1.04 4.72
CA ASN A 70 14.62 0.34 4.48
C ASN A 70 14.76 1.17 5.76
N GLN A 71 14.22 0.70 6.89
CA GLN A 71 14.32 1.37 8.19
C GLN A 71 15.72 1.18 8.80
N ASP A 72 16.41 0.09 8.44
CA ASP A 72 17.86 -0.08 8.66
C ASP A 72 18.72 0.89 7.82
N GLY A 73 18.10 1.63 6.89
CA GLY A 73 18.76 2.58 5.99
C GLY A 73 18.60 4.06 6.38
N ASP A 74 17.71 4.41 7.30
CA ASP A 74 17.41 5.83 7.62
C ASP A 74 18.47 6.50 8.52
N ASP A 75 19.38 5.72 9.12
CA ASP A 75 20.57 6.26 9.80
C ASP A 75 21.77 6.51 8.86
N GLU A 76 21.73 6.07 7.58
CA GLU A 76 22.89 6.14 6.67
C GLU A 76 22.73 7.07 5.45
N VAL A 77 21.58 7.76 5.29
CA VAL A 77 21.33 8.63 4.13
C VAL A 77 22.03 10.00 4.24
N ASP A 78 22.42 10.46 5.44
CA ASP A 78 23.12 11.75 5.60
C ASP A 78 24.64 11.68 5.27
N ASP A 79 25.36 10.60 5.63
CA ASP A 79 26.83 10.58 5.48
C ASP A 79 27.31 10.46 4.01
N LYS A 80 26.60 9.71 3.17
CA LYS A 80 27.00 9.51 1.75
C LYS A 80 26.83 10.79 0.93
N SER A 81 25.86 11.64 1.28
CA SER A 81 25.62 12.92 0.59
C SER A 81 26.72 13.95 0.93
N GLN A 82 27.19 13.97 2.18
CA GLN A 82 28.22 14.88 2.65
C GLN A 82 29.63 14.49 2.18
N LYS A 83 29.97 13.19 2.14
CA LYS A 83 31.25 12.71 1.59
C LYS A 83 31.42 13.05 0.10
N ARG A 84 30.36 12.93 -0.71
CA ARG A 84 30.40 13.29 -2.14
C ARG A 84 30.56 14.80 -2.36
N LYS A 85 29.91 15.64 -1.54
CA LYS A 85 30.09 17.11 -1.55
C LYS A 85 31.51 17.52 -1.09
N LYS A 86 32.07 16.91 -0.04
CA LYS A 86 33.45 17.18 0.42
C LYS A 86 34.51 16.76 -0.60
N LYS A 87 34.37 15.58 -1.26
CA LYS A 87 35.27 15.16 -2.35
C LYS A 87 35.23 16.12 -3.55
N LYS A 88 34.03 16.54 -3.99
CA LYS A 88 33.88 17.53 -5.08
C LYS A 88 34.48 18.90 -4.72
N ARG A 89 34.32 19.37 -3.48
CA ARG A 89 34.91 20.66 -3.02
C ARG A 89 36.45 20.60 -2.91
N LYS A 90 37.03 19.48 -2.47
CA LYS A 90 38.50 19.29 -2.43
C LYS A 90 39.11 19.24 -3.84
N ALA A 91 38.51 18.48 -4.76
CA ALA A 91 38.95 18.42 -6.16
C ALA A 91 38.88 19.81 -6.85
N LYS A 92 37.85 20.61 -6.56
CA LYS A 92 37.70 21.97 -7.10
C LYS A 92 38.73 22.97 -6.53
N ARG A 93 39.15 22.81 -5.27
CA ARG A 93 40.22 23.65 -4.66
C ARG A 93 41.62 23.31 -5.19
N GLN A 94 41.90 22.04 -5.48
CA GLN A 94 43.19 21.61 -6.03
C GLN A 94 43.38 22.06 -7.49
N LYS A 95 42.32 22.02 -8.31
CA LYS A 95 42.33 22.49 -9.70
C LYS A 95 42.45 24.01 -9.86
N LYS A 96 42.16 24.78 -8.80
CA LYS A 96 42.34 26.24 -8.73
C LYS A 96 43.71 26.69 -8.21
N ARG A 97 44.51 25.79 -7.62
CA ARG A 97 45.87 26.09 -7.12
C ARG A 97 46.96 25.67 -8.12
N THR A 98 46.59 24.97 -9.19
CA THR A 98 47.48 24.42 -10.23
C THR A 98 47.29 25.12 -11.58
N LYS A 99 46.60 26.26 -11.58
CA LYS A 99 46.37 27.17 -12.71
C LYS A 99 46.52 28.59 -12.17
#